data_AF-A0AAV0NNW1-F1
#
_entry.id   AF-A0AAV0NNW1-F1
#
_cell.length_a   1.000
_cell.length_b   1.000
_cell.length_c   1.000
_cell.angle_alpha   90.00
_cell.angle_beta   90.00
_cell.angle_gamma   90.00
#
_symmetry.space_group_name_H-M   'P 1'
#
loop_
_entity.id
_entity.type
_entity.pdbx_description
1 polymer ?
#
loop_
_entity_poly.entity_id
_entity_poly.type
_entity_poly.pdbx_seq_one_letter_code
_entity_poly.pdbx_strand_id
1 'polypeptide(L)'
;WYFFCRLDYKYKNSKRASRATESGYWKVTGKPRFILARDSGDQIGVKKTLVFFYRARGDIKPISTQWVIHEYKAAELLPDQVGLLLFAYAVVNGLF
;
A
#
# COMPACT_ATOMS: atom_id res chain seq x y z
N TRP A 1 -4.35 -10.99 -5.07
CA TRP A 1 -3.10 -11.75 -5.20
C TRP A 1 -1.97 -10.96 -4.54
N TYR A 2 -0.74 -11.50 -4.50
CA TYR A 2 0.38 -10.94 -3.73
C TYR A 2 1.60 -10.68 -4.61
N PHE A 3 2.30 -9.59 -4.36
CA PHE A 3 3.59 -9.28 -4.99
C PHE A 3 4.50 -8.54 -4.03
N PHE A 4 5.81 -8.75 -4.19
CA PHE A 4 6.83 -7.98 -3.49
C PHE A 4 7.35 -6.91 -4.44
N CYS A 5 7.53 -5.69 -3.93
CA CYS A 5 8.26 -4.67 -4.66
C CYS A 5 9.11 -3.83 -3.72
N ARG A 6 10.09 -3.13 -4.29
CA ARG A 6 10.90 -2.17 -3.55
C ARG A 6 10.06 -0.93 -3.25
N LEU A 7 10.27 -0.39 -2.06
CA LEU A 7 9.61 0.80 -1.56
C LEU A 7 10.29 2.01 -2.20
N ASP A 8 9.69 2.52 -3.27
CA ASP A 8 10.10 3.79 -3.84
C ASP A 8 9.63 4.93 -2.93
N TYR A 9 10.54 5.81 -2.51
CA TYR A 9 10.23 6.93 -1.63
C TYR A 9 10.06 8.20 -2.46
N LYS A 10 9.03 8.99 -2.14
CA LYS A 10 8.74 10.25 -2.84
C LYS A 10 9.91 11.25 -2.79
N TYR A 11 10.74 11.17 -1.75
CA TYR A 11 11.96 11.97 -1.60
C TYR A 11 13.07 11.13 -0.96
N LYS A 12 14.35 11.43 -1.24
CA LYS A 12 15.53 10.68 -0.75
C LYS A 12 15.53 10.36 0.75
N ASN A 13 14.94 11.22 1.59
CA ASN A 13 14.88 11.03 3.05
C ASN A 13 13.44 10.90 3.60
N SER A 14 12.44 10.74 2.73
CA SER A 14 11.04 10.67 3.19
C SER A 14 10.66 9.25 3.56
N LYS A 15 9.87 9.08 4.63
CA LYS A 15 9.19 7.81 4.92
C LYS A 15 7.94 7.58 4.05
N ARG A 16 7.65 8.49 3.10
CA ARG A 16 6.45 8.45 2.25
C ARG A 16 6.74 7.72 0.95
N ALA A 17 6.11 6.56 0.77
CA ALA A 17 6.17 5.83 -0.49
C ALA A 17 5.56 6.65 -1.65
N SER A 18 6.20 6.56 -2.82
CA SER A 18 5.63 6.95 -4.11
C SER A 18 4.47 6.03 -4.43
N ARG A 19 3.34 6.63 -4.78
CA ARG A 19 2.05 5.95 -4.99
C ARG A 19 1.36 6.43 -6.26
N ALA A 20 2.09 7.19 -7.07
CA ALA A 20 1.61 7.67 -8.35
C ALA A 20 1.86 6.59 -9.41
N THR A 21 0.93 6.50 -10.34
CA THR A 21 1.01 5.70 -11.56
C THR A 21 0.69 6.62 -12.73
N GLU A 22 0.92 6.17 -13.96
CA GLU A 22 0.60 6.96 -15.15
C GLU A 22 -0.89 7.36 -15.21
N SER A 23 -1.78 6.45 -14.82
CA SER A 23 -3.23 6.60 -14.93
C SER A 23 -3.94 7.07 -13.65
N GLY A 24 -3.21 7.32 -12.56
CA GLY A 24 -3.82 7.61 -11.27
C GLY A 24 -2.88 7.51 -10.08
N TYR A 25 -3.42 7.37 -8.88
CA TYR A 25 -2.62 7.22 -7.66
C TYR A 25 -3.32 6.40 -6.58
N TRP A 26 -2.51 5.76 -5.73
CA TRP A 26 -2.98 5.03 -4.56
C TRP A 26 -3.05 5.95 -3.33
N LYS A 27 -4.20 6.01 -2.68
CA LYS A 27 -4.43 6.80 -1.47
C LYS A 27 -4.70 5.89 -0.29
N VAL A 28 -3.97 6.11 0.81
CA VAL A 28 -4.24 5.41 2.08
C VAL A 28 -5.64 5.77 2.56
N THR A 29 -6.41 4.75 2.91
CA THR A 29 -7.75 4.87 3.49
C THR A 29 -7.81 4.14 4.83
N GLY A 30 -8.59 4.70 5.76
CA GLY A 30 -8.74 4.17 7.11
C GLY A 30 -7.49 4.28 7.98
N LYS A 31 -7.59 3.72 9.18
CA LYS A 31 -6.48 3.65 10.15
C LYS A 31 -5.58 2.44 9.84
N PRO A 32 -4.25 2.60 9.82
CA PRO A 32 -3.33 1.47 9.73
C PRO A 32 -3.57 0.45 10.86
N ARG A 33 -3.33 -0.84 10.57
CA ARG A 33 -3.46 -1.92 11.54
C ARG A 33 -2.08 -2.49 11.89
N PHE A 34 -1.82 -2.68 13.17
CA PHE A 34 -0.64 -3.40 13.63
C PHE A 34 -0.82 -4.90 13.39
N ILE A 35 0.27 -5.56 13.00
CA ILE A 35 0.34 -7.00 12.84
C ILE A 35 1.14 -7.50 14.02
N LEU A 36 0.51 -8.34 14.84
CA LEU A 36 1.11 -8.91 16.04
C LEU A 36 1.50 -10.37 15.78
N ALA A 37 2.63 -10.80 16.31
CA ALA A 37 3.01 -12.20 16.36
C ALA A 37 1.96 -12.97 17.19
N ARG A 38 1.54 -14.13 16.69
CA ARG A 38 0.51 -14.94 17.36
C ARG A 38 0.94 -15.38 18.76
N ASP A 39 2.21 -15.73 18.90
CA ASP A 39 2.71 -16.41 20.10
C ASP A 39 3.22 -15.43 21.16
N SER A 40 3.95 -14.39 20.76
CA SER A 40 4.51 -13.40 21.69
C SER A 40 3.66 -12.13 21.86
N GLY A 41 2.75 -11.85 20.92
CA GLY A 41 2.01 -10.59 20.86
C GLY A 41 2.84 -9.40 20.38
N ASP A 42 4.11 -9.60 20.02
CA ASP A 42 4.99 -8.52 19.57
C ASP A 42 4.57 -7.95 18.23
N GLN A 43 4.79 -6.65 18.02
CA GLN A 43 4.49 -6.03 16.74
C GLN A 43 5.52 -6.42 15.68
N ILE A 44 5.12 -7.29 14.76
CA ILE A 44 5.95 -7.75 13.63
C ILE A 44 5.76 -6.91 12.37
N GLY A 45 4.75 -6.05 12.30
CA GLY A 45 4.56 -5.18 11.16
C GLY A 45 3.34 -4.28 11.20
N VAL A 46 3.10 -3.61 10.07
CA VAL A 46 1.97 -2.71 9.84
C VAL A 46 1.32 -3.04 8.51
N LYS A 47 -0.01 -3.13 8.52
CA LYS A 47 -0.86 -3.21 7.33
C LYS A 47 -1.53 -1.85 7.07
N LYS A 48 -1.40 -1.33 5.85
CA LYS A 48 -2.13 -0.15 5.37
C LYS A 48 -3.06 -0.56 4.25
N THR A 49 -4.25 0.02 4.20
CA THR A 49 -5.21 -0.16 3.11
C THR A 49 -5.19 1.05 2.21
N LEU A 50 -5.16 0.82 0.91
CA LEU A 50 -5.10 1.86 -0.12
C LEU A 50 -6.20 1.63 -1.14
N VAL A 51 -6.80 2.74 -1.59
CA VAL A 51 -7.77 2.76 -2.69
C VAL A 51 -7.15 3.49 -3.86
N PHE A 52 -7.34 2.95 -5.07
CA PHE A 52 -6.87 3.60 -6.28
C PHE A 52 -7.83 4.69 -6.74
N PHE A 53 -7.27 5.85 -7.03
CA PHE A 53 -7.94 6.97 -7.65
C PHE A 53 -7.47 7.08 -9.09
N TYR A 54 -8.37 6.80 -10.03
CA TYR A 54 -8.11 6.87 -11.46
C TYR A 54 -8.26 8.33 -11.94
N ARG A 55 -7.40 8.75 -12.88
CA ARG A 55 -7.46 10.06 -13.52
C ARG A 55 -7.45 9.89 -15.02
N ALA A 56 -8.61 9.95 -15.66
CA ALA A 56 -8.69 9.92 -17.11
C ALA A 56 -8.15 11.23 -17.71
N ARG A 57 -7.73 11.15 -18.97
CA ARG A 57 -7.35 12.33 -19.75
C ARG A 57 -8.60 13.19 -19.97
N GLY A 58 -8.60 14.40 -19.44
CA GLY A 58 -9.73 15.35 -19.54
C GLY A 58 -10.56 15.49 -18.27
N ASP A 59 -10.39 14.60 -17.28
CA ASP A 59 -11.10 14.72 -16.01
C ASP A 59 -10.47 15.79 -15.11
N ILE A 60 -11.32 16.67 -14.57
CA ILE A 60 -10.92 17.73 -13.62
C ILE A 60 -10.61 17.11 -12.24
N LYS A 61 -11.27 16.00 -11.88
CA LYS A 61 -11.14 15.35 -10.56
C LYS A 61 -10.89 13.85 -10.70
N PRO A 62 -9.98 13.26 -9.89
CA PRO A 62 -9.79 11.82 -9.85
C PRO A 62 -11.02 11.08 -9.33
N ILE A 63 -11.31 9.91 -9.88
CA ILE A 63 -12.44 9.05 -9.52
C ILE A 63 -11.93 7.92 -8.63
N SER A 64 -12.53 7.76 -7.44
CA SER A 64 -12.24 6.60 -6.58
C SER A 64 -12.76 5.32 -7.23
N THR A 65 -11.93 4.29 -7.24
CA THR A 65 -12.30 2.99 -7.79
C THR A 65 -12.49 1.94 -6.68
N GLN A 66 -12.98 0.75 -7.04
CA GLN A 66 -13.09 -0.40 -6.12
C GLN A 66 -11.78 -1.20 -6.00
N TRP A 67 -10.69 -0.71 -6.61
CA TRP A 67 -9.38 -1.34 -6.51
C TRP A 67 -8.76 -1.01 -5.15
N VAL A 68 -8.53 -2.06 -4.37
CA VAL A 68 -7.91 -1.97 -3.06
C VAL A 68 -6.58 -2.70 -3.06
N ILE A 69 -5.57 -2.09 -2.47
CA ILE A 69 -4.33 -2.78 -2.13
C ILE A 69 -4.06 -2.68 -0.63
N HIS A 70 -3.58 -3.79 -0.07
CA HIS A 70 -3.01 -3.84 1.26
C HIS A 70 -1.48 -3.79 1.17
N GLU A 71 -0.89 -2.71 1.68
CA GLU A 71 0.54 -2.56 1.89
C GLU A 71 0.93 -3.18 3.24
N TYR A 72 1.85 -4.13 3.23
CA TYR A 72 2.41 -4.76 4.42
C TYR A 72 3.88 -4.36 4.57
N LYS A 73 4.24 -3.89 5.76
CA LYS A 73 5.62 -3.52 6.11
C LYS A 73 6.02 -4.22 7.41
N ALA A 74 7.16 -4.91 7.41
CA ALA A 74 7.76 -5.48 8.61
C ALA A 74 8.26 -4.40 9.58
N ALA A 75 8.20 -4.67 10.88
CA ALA A 75 8.69 -3.78 11.93
C ALA A 75 10.23 -3.74 11.97
N GLU A 76 10.86 -4.89 11.82
CA GLU A 76 12.30 -5.06 11.76
C GLU A 76 12.70 -5.41 10.32
N LEU A 77 13.51 -4.55 9.70
CA LEU A 77 14.08 -4.80 8.38
C LEU A 77 15.51 -5.30 8.64
N LEU A 78 15.82 -6.53 8.22
CA LEU A 78 17.20 -7.00 8.18
C LEU A 78 18.04 -6.01 7.33
N PRO A 79 19.35 -5.85 7.60
CA PRO A 79 20.20 -4.83 6.96
C PRO A 79 20.17 -4.86 5.42
N ASP A 80 19.89 -6.02 4.84
CA ASP A 80 19.77 -6.30 3.40
C ASP A 80 18.32 -6.16 2.86
N GLN A 81 17.32 -6.11 3.74
CA GLN A 81 15.89 -6.04 3.41
C GLN A 81 15.32 -4.62 3.49
N VAL A 82 16.18 -3.60 3.53
CA VAL A 82 15.78 -2.18 3.63
C VAL A 82 14.96 -1.78 2.41
N GLY A 83 13.64 -1.93 2.52
CA GLY A 83 12.69 -1.41 1.55
C GLY A 83 11.88 -2.44 0.77
N LEU A 84 11.71 -3.69 1.21
CA LEU A 84 10.69 -4.55 0.60
C LEU A 84 9.30 -4.28 1.20
N LEU A 85 8.33 -4.02 0.33
CA LEU A 85 6.91 -3.98 0.68
C LEU A 85 6.22 -5.15 0.01
N LEU A 86 5.42 -5.86 0.79
CA LEU A 86 4.45 -6.79 0.23
C LEU A 86 3.16 -6.02 -0.03
N PHE A 87 2.71 -6.05 -1.27
CA PHE A 87 1.41 -5.53 -1.66
C PHE A 87 0.49 -6.71 -1.96
N ALA A 88 -0.75 -6.61 -1.49
CA ALA A 88 -1.80 -7.57 -1.83
C ALA A 88 -2.98 -6.84 -2.46
N TYR A 89 -3.30 -7.12 -3.72
CA TYR A 89 -4.49 -6.55 -4.34
C TYR A 89 -5.73 -7.37 -4.01
N ALA A 90 -6.81 -6.65 -3.74
CA ALA A 90 -8.16 -7.16 -3.73
C ALA A 90 -9.00 -6.24 -4.64
N VAL A 91 -9.56 -6.81 -5.71
CA VAL A 91 -10.71 -6.18 -6.36
C VAL A 91 -11.86 -6.45 -5.42
N VAL A 92 -12.45 -5.40 -4.85
CA VAL A 92 -13.76 -5.55 -4.21
C VAL A 92 -14.74 -5.75 -5.35
N ASN A 93 -14.94 -7.02 -5.76
CA ASN A 93 -15.96 -7.40 -6.71
C ASN A 93 -17.32 -7.08 -6.09
N GLY A 94 -17.82 -5.87 -6.35
CA GLY A 94 -19.23 -5.56 -6.20
C GLY A 94 -19.93 -6.02 -7.48
N LEU A 95 -20.68 -7.12 -7.35
CA LEU A 95 -21.70 -7.63 -8.27
C LEU A 95 -21.17 -8.41 -9.50
N PHE A 96 -21.31 -9.73 -9.43
CA PHE A 96 -21.83 -10.52 -10.56
C PHE A 96 -23.32 -10.23 -10.71
#